data_AF-A0A9E4VML4-F1
#
_entry.id   AF-A0A9E4VML4-F1
#
_cell.length_a   1.000
_cell.length_b   1.000
_cell.length_c   1.000
_cell.angle_alpha   90.00
_cell.angle_beta   90.00
_cell.angle_gamma   90.00
#
_symmetry.space_group_name_H-M   'P 1'
#
loop_
_entity.id
_entity.type
_entity.pdbx_description
1 polymer ?
#
loop_
_entity_poly.entity_id
_entity_poly.type
_entity_poly.pdbx_seq_one_letter_code
_entity_poly.pdbx_strand_id
1 'polypeptide(L)'
;PVSGFCLSASNRAGSNLLYSKKPMEELSGATIAAATADSTTRKLFQVLLAQKYKGESDSFVAMPDEHDAFVISGDDALRRRRGARGYGHRYDLGEEWHTMTSLPFVFARWMARKEMSEDDTLLVEDTLYVGLEDGVDSLFHLSEPKDHLLMMARDIVDYIIGYRYFVGLSERKSINLFKEYLAELPS
;
A
#
# COMPACT_ATOMS: atom_id res chain seq x y z
N PRO A 1 9.76 14.06 -10.56
CA PRO A 1 8.41 13.86 -10.00
C PRO A 1 7.43 14.75 -10.75
N VAL A 2 6.24 14.26 -11.08
CA VAL A 2 5.20 15.09 -11.72
C VAL A 2 4.40 15.74 -10.59
N SER A 3 4.64 17.03 -10.37
CA SER A 3 3.94 17.95 -9.44
C SER A 3 3.51 17.42 -8.07
N GLY A 4 4.32 16.51 -7.53
CA GLY A 4 4.09 15.94 -6.21
C GLY A 4 2.94 14.93 -6.16
N PHE A 5 2.37 14.50 -7.28
CA PHE A 5 1.33 13.46 -7.29
C PHE A 5 1.83 12.16 -6.63
N CYS A 6 0.99 11.60 -5.77
CA CYS A 6 1.23 10.33 -5.10
C CYS A 6 -0.06 9.58 -4.79
N LEU A 7 0.09 8.37 -4.27
CA LEU A 7 -0.95 7.64 -3.54
C LEU A 7 -0.40 7.36 -2.15
N SER A 8 -0.93 8.07 -1.14
CA SER A 8 -0.52 7.87 0.25
C SER A 8 -1.71 7.57 1.16
N ALA A 9 -1.52 6.63 2.09
CA ALA A 9 -2.48 6.37 3.15
C ALA A 9 -2.06 7.15 4.41
N SER A 10 -2.96 7.94 4.97
CA SER A 10 -2.65 8.75 6.17
C SER A 10 -2.59 7.93 7.44
N ASN A 11 -3.39 6.87 7.49
CA ASN A 11 -3.45 5.93 8.59
C ASN A 11 -3.57 4.52 8.02
N ARG A 12 -4.76 4.12 7.61
CA ARG A 12 -5.05 2.79 7.07
C ARG A 12 -5.01 2.77 5.54
N ALA A 13 -4.38 1.75 4.93
CA ALA A 13 -4.36 1.58 3.48
C ALA A 13 -5.64 0.88 2.96
N GLY A 14 -6.11 -0.14 3.66
CA GLY A 14 -7.30 -0.92 3.28
C GLY A 14 -7.05 -1.96 2.17
N SER A 15 -6.04 -1.74 1.34
CA SER A 15 -5.67 -2.60 0.21
C SER A 15 -4.26 -3.16 0.27
N ASN A 16 -3.54 -3.05 1.40
CA ASN A 16 -2.16 -3.53 1.54
C ASN A 16 -2.07 -4.28 2.86
N LEU A 17 -2.29 -5.60 2.80
CA LEU A 17 -2.62 -6.41 3.97
C LEU A 17 -1.64 -7.57 4.14
N LEU A 18 -1.49 -8.00 5.38
CA LEU A 18 -0.90 -9.28 5.75
C LEU A 18 -1.96 -10.15 6.43
N TYR A 19 -2.07 -11.40 6.01
CA TYR A 19 -2.82 -12.43 6.70
C TYR A 19 -1.87 -13.45 7.27
N SER A 20 -2.04 -13.83 8.53
CA SER A 20 -1.14 -14.76 9.21
C SER A 20 -1.86 -15.79 10.08
N LYS A 21 -1.31 -16.99 10.15
CA LYS A 21 -1.72 -18.06 11.09
C LYS A 21 -1.26 -17.78 12.52
N LYS A 22 -0.22 -16.96 12.70
CA LYS A 22 0.39 -16.59 13.99
C LYS A 22 0.58 -15.06 14.12
N PRO A 23 0.77 -14.50 15.32
CA PRO A 23 1.03 -13.06 15.49
C PRO A 23 2.27 -12.59 14.71
N MET A 24 2.34 -11.30 14.37
CA MET A 24 3.45 -10.68 13.62
C MET A 24 4.80 -10.85 14.33
N GLU A 25 4.80 -10.83 15.66
CA GLU A 25 5.95 -11.03 16.54
C GLU A 25 6.61 -12.41 16.34
N GLU A 26 5.84 -13.40 15.88
CA GLU A 26 6.29 -14.79 15.67
C GLU A 26 6.60 -15.09 14.19
N LEU A 27 6.63 -14.06 13.33
CA LEU A 27 6.89 -14.23 11.89
C LEU A 27 8.37 -14.19 11.49
N SER A 28 9.28 -13.94 12.44
CA SER A 28 10.71 -14.04 12.15
C SER A 28 11.08 -15.48 11.73
N GLY A 29 11.66 -15.63 10.53
CA GLY A 29 12.00 -16.93 9.95
C GLY A 29 10.80 -17.80 9.51
N ALA A 30 9.59 -17.26 9.57
CA ALA A 30 8.38 -17.95 9.10
C ALA A 30 8.33 -18.01 7.57
N THR A 31 7.57 -18.97 7.03
CA THR A 31 7.37 -19.04 5.57
C THR A 31 6.29 -18.04 5.16
N ILE A 32 6.67 -17.01 4.41
CA ILE A 32 5.75 -15.95 3.95
C ILE A 32 5.52 -16.09 2.45
N ALA A 33 4.27 -16.04 2.00
CA ALA A 33 3.93 -16.02 0.59
C ALA A 33 3.66 -14.60 0.07
N ALA A 34 3.97 -14.35 -1.20
CA ALA A 34 3.56 -13.14 -1.91
C ALA A 34 2.35 -13.45 -2.79
N ALA A 35 1.16 -12.99 -2.39
CA ALA A 35 -0.06 -13.25 -3.15
C ALA A 35 -0.21 -12.34 -4.40
N THR A 36 0.54 -11.23 -4.44
CA THR A 36 0.54 -10.26 -5.54
C THR A 36 1.96 -9.84 -5.89
N ALA A 37 2.18 -9.38 -7.13
CA ALA A 37 3.51 -8.98 -7.61
C ALA A 37 4.05 -7.67 -7.01
N ASP A 38 3.23 -6.89 -6.30
CA ASP A 38 3.64 -5.59 -5.75
C ASP A 38 4.87 -5.70 -4.83
N SER A 39 5.95 -5.05 -5.23
CA SER A 39 7.19 -5.00 -4.45
C SER A 39 7.08 -4.02 -3.28
N THR A 40 6.29 -2.95 -3.39
CA THR A 40 6.17 -1.93 -2.36
C THR A 40 5.56 -2.50 -1.09
N THR A 41 4.44 -3.23 -1.21
CA THR A 41 3.80 -3.93 -0.06
C THR A 41 4.72 -4.96 0.57
N ARG A 42 5.43 -5.76 -0.25
CA ARG A 42 6.39 -6.76 0.26
C ARG A 42 7.51 -6.10 1.06
N LYS A 43 8.08 -5.04 0.52
CA LYS A 43 9.17 -4.28 1.15
C LYS A 43 8.69 -3.55 2.41
N LEU A 44 7.46 -3.02 2.41
CA LEU A 44 6.85 -2.46 3.61
C LEU A 44 6.71 -3.50 4.71
N PHE A 45 6.21 -4.70 4.40
CA PHE A 45 6.16 -5.80 5.37
C PHE A 45 7.54 -6.14 5.93
N GLN A 46 8.56 -6.30 5.08
CA GLN A 46 9.93 -6.60 5.52
C GLN A 46 10.47 -5.51 6.46
N VAL A 47 10.26 -4.22 6.11
CA VAL A 47 10.64 -3.09 6.97
C VAL A 47 9.92 -3.12 8.31
N LEU A 48 8.61 -3.37 8.33
CA LEU A 48 7.84 -3.45 9.57
C LEU A 48 8.33 -4.59 10.45
N LEU A 49 8.55 -5.77 9.87
CA LEU A 49 9.06 -6.94 10.57
C LEU A 49 10.43 -6.65 11.21
N ALA A 50 11.35 -6.04 10.46
CA ALA A 50 12.68 -5.69 10.97
C ALA A 50 12.63 -4.59 12.03
N GLN A 51 11.92 -3.50 11.76
CA GLN A 51 12.02 -2.28 12.57
C GLN A 51 11.12 -2.32 13.81
N LYS A 52 9.87 -2.77 13.65
CA LYS A 52 8.89 -2.84 14.75
C LYS A 52 9.01 -4.13 15.54
N TYR A 53 9.20 -5.25 14.85
CA TYR A 53 9.11 -6.60 15.45
C TYR A 53 10.46 -7.29 15.65
N LYS A 54 11.57 -6.67 15.21
CA LYS A 54 12.94 -7.20 15.34
C LYS A 54 13.09 -8.60 14.73
N GLY A 55 12.35 -8.85 13.65
CA GLY A 55 12.36 -10.12 12.92
C GLY A 55 12.86 -9.98 11.49
N GLU A 56 13.08 -11.11 10.84
CA GLU A 56 13.64 -11.17 9.49
C GLU A 56 12.81 -12.09 8.58
N SER A 57 12.78 -11.76 7.29
CA SER A 57 12.07 -12.52 6.25
C SER A 57 12.84 -12.41 4.94
N ASP A 58 13.60 -13.46 4.61
CA ASP A 58 14.58 -13.43 3.52
C ASP A 58 13.96 -13.64 2.14
N SER A 59 12.98 -14.53 2.04
CA SER A 59 12.37 -14.90 0.77
C SER A 59 10.88 -15.10 0.89
N PHE A 60 10.19 -14.90 -0.23
CA PHE A 60 8.76 -15.17 -0.34
C PHE A 60 8.56 -16.41 -1.20
N VAL A 61 7.71 -17.32 -0.74
CA VAL A 61 7.24 -18.44 -1.56
C VAL A 61 6.09 -18.01 -2.47
N ALA A 62 5.84 -18.80 -3.51
CA ALA A 62 4.70 -18.57 -4.38
C ALA A 62 3.42 -19.07 -3.70
N MET A 63 2.28 -18.47 -4.05
CA MET A 63 1.00 -19.16 -3.87
C MET A 63 0.92 -20.23 -4.98
N PRO A 64 0.65 -21.52 -4.69
CA PRO A 64 -0.07 -22.08 -3.55
C PRO A 64 0.79 -22.82 -2.50
N ASP A 65 2.11 -22.62 -2.48
CA ASP A 65 3.02 -23.35 -1.58
C ASP A 65 2.64 -23.16 -0.12
N GLU A 66 2.97 -24.13 0.74
CA GLU A 66 2.65 -24.03 2.17
C GLU A 66 3.35 -22.83 2.82
N HIS A 67 2.59 -22.03 3.57
CA HIS A 67 3.09 -20.81 4.20
C HIS A 67 2.33 -20.50 5.50
N ASP A 68 2.99 -19.76 6.39
CA ASP A 68 2.44 -19.28 7.66
C ASP A 68 1.62 -18.00 7.50
N ALA A 69 2.04 -17.14 6.58
CA ALA A 69 1.42 -15.85 6.31
C ALA A 69 1.57 -15.46 4.84
N PHE A 70 0.73 -14.54 4.36
CA PHE A 70 0.89 -13.99 3.03
C PHE A 70 0.58 -12.50 2.97
N VAL A 71 1.37 -11.79 2.19
CA VAL A 71 1.16 -10.38 1.86
C VAL A 71 0.35 -10.26 0.57
N ILE A 72 -0.60 -9.33 0.55
CA ILE A 72 -1.54 -9.14 -0.55
C ILE A 72 -1.84 -7.65 -0.73
N SER A 73 -1.97 -7.22 -1.98
CA SER A 73 -2.21 -5.82 -2.31
C SER A 73 -3.34 -5.61 -3.33
N GLY A 74 -3.80 -4.37 -3.48
CA GLY A 74 -4.75 -3.95 -4.50
C GLY A 74 -6.12 -4.63 -4.40
N ASP A 75 -6.74 -4.87 -5.56
CA ASP A 75 -8.09 -5.43 -5.67
C ASP A 75 -8.22 -6.80 -4.99
N ASP A 76 -7.18 -7.63 -5.04
CA ASP A 76 -7.17 -8.93 -4.36
C ASP A 76 -7.24 -8.78 -2.83
N ALA A 77 -6.59 -7.74 -2.29
CA ALA A 77 -6.70 -7.39 -0.87
C ALA A 77 -8.08 -6.82 -0.53
N LEU A 78 -8.63 -5.95 -1.38
CA LEU A 78 -9.98 -5.37 -1.22
C LEU A 78 -11.07 -6.45 -1.20
N ARG A 79 -10.98 -7.45 -2.08
CA ARG A 79 -11.86 -8.62 -2.10
C ARG A 79 -11.78 -9.43 -0.81
N ARG A 80 -10.60 -9.50 -0.21
CA ARG A 80 -10.35 -10.24 1.04
C ARG A 80 -10.47 -9.36 2.29
N ARG A 81 -10.89 -8.10 2.19
CA ARG A 81 -10.90 -7.11 3.30
C ARG A 81 -11.66 -7.55 4.56
N ARG A 82 -12.50 -8.59 4.50
CA ARG A 82 -13.24 -9.14 5.65
C ARG A 82 -12.53 -10.29 6.35
N GLY A 83 -11.43 -10.81 5.82
CA GLY A 83 -10.69 -11.93 6.38
C GLY A 83 -10.21 -12.92 5.33
N ALA A 84 -9.31 -13.81 5.74
CA ALA A 84 -8.88 -14.97 4.95
C ALA A 84 -9.04 -16.24 5.79
N ARG A 85 -9.73 -17.24 5.25
CA ARG A 85 -9.99 -18.51 5.96
C ARG A 85 -8.67 -19.18 6.33
N GLY A 86 -8.53 -19.59 7.60
CA GLY A 86 -7.33 -20.26 8.11
C GLY A 86 -6.24 -19.31 8.62
N TYR A 87 -6.43 -17.98 8.52
CA TYR A 87 -5.49 -16.97 9.01
C TYR A 87 -6.18 -16.16 10.10
N GLY A 88 -5.82 -16.43 11.36
CA GLY A 88 -6.43 -15.80 12.54
C GLY A 88 -6.04 -14.34 12.74
N HIS A 89 -4.96 -13.89 12.11
CA HIS A 89 -4.42 -12.54 12.25
C HIS A 89 -4.48 -11.79 10.91
N ARG A 90 -4.86 -10.51 10.98
CA ARG A 90 -4.88 -9.60 9.83
C ARG A 90 -4.28 -8.26 10.24
N TYR A 91 -3.32 -7.78 9.45
CA TYR A 91 -2.67 -6.51 9.65
C TYR A 91 -2.82 -5.64 8.40
N ASP A 92 -3.12 -4.36 8.59
CA ASP A 92 -3.06 -3.36 7.54
C ASP A 92 -1.69 -2.70 7.57
N LEU A 93 -0.88 -2.88 6.52
CA LEU A 93 0.51 -2.47 6.57
C LEU A 93 0.69 -0.95 6.58
N GLY A 94 -0.29 -0.20 6.05
CA GLY A 94 -0.32 1.26 6.19
C GLY A 94 -0.52 1.68 7.65
N GLU A 95 -1.47 1.03 8.33
CA GLU A 95 -1.77 1.28 9.74
C GLU A 95 -0.60 0.88 10.65
N GLU A 96 0.06 -0.25 10.37
CA GLU A 96 1.25 -0.70 11.08
C GLU A 96 2.41 0.31 10.94
N TRP A 97 2.60 0.85 9.74
CA TRP A 97 3.58 1.92 9.50
C TRP A 97 3.23 3.20 10.26
N HIS A 98 1.97 3.62 10.19
CA HIS A 98 1.50 4.81 10.89
C HIS A 98 1.67 4.65 12.41
N THR A 99 1.34 3.49 12.95
CA THR A 99 1.51 3.18 14.38
C THR A 99 2.98 3.23 14.80
N MET A 100 3.89 2.74 13.96
CA MET A 100 5.33 2.75 14.23
C MET A 100 5.94 4.16 14.14
N THR A 101 5.52 4.97 13.19
CA THR A 101 6.24 6.19 12.79
C THR A 101 5.47 7.49 12.98
N SER A 102 4.16 7.42 13.20
CA SER A 102 3.22 8.55 13.12
C SER A 102 3.22 9.27 11.77
N LEU A 103 3.70 8.63 10.70
CA LEU A 103 3.77 9.19 9.34
C LEU A 103 2.79 8.46 8.39
N PRO A 104 2.30 9.14 7.33
CA PRO A 104 1.56 8.47 6.25
C PRO A 104 2.50 7.54 5.47
N PHE A 105 2.00 6.48 4.85
CA PHE A 105 2.82 5.68 3.94
C PHE A 105 2.53 6.04 2.47
N VAL A 106 3.57 6.22 1.65
CA VAL A 106 3.45 6.55 0.22
C VAL A 106 3.67 5.30 -0.62
N PHE A 107 2.60 4.79 -1.24
CA PHE A 107 2.63 3.55 -2.03
C PHE A 107 3.08 3.77 -3.48
N ALA A 108 2.70 4.90 -4.08
CA ALA A 108 3.05 5.20 -5.47
C ALA A 108 3.26 6.70 -5.69
N ARG A 109 3.99 7.02 -6.76
CA ARG A 109 4.30 8.39 -7.21
C ARG A 109 4.36 8.45 -8.72
N TRP A 110 3.95 9.58 -9.28
CA TRP A 110 4.13 9.84 -10.70
C TRP A 110 5.51 10.44 -10.98
N MET A 111 6.23 9.82 -11.91
CA MET A 111 7.61 10.13 -12.24
C MET A 111 7.76 10.22 -13.75
N ALA A 112 8.05 11.42 -14.26
CA ALA A 112 8.50 11.61 -15.64
C ALA A 112 9.94 11.12 -15.81
N ARG A 113 10.25 10.58 -17.00
CA ARG A 113 11.64 10.31 -17.41
C ARG A 113 12.39 11.63 -17.58
N LYS A 114 13.71 11.60 -17.37
CA LYS A 114 14.53 12.83 -17.44
C LYS A 114 14.57 13.44 -18.83
N GLU A 115 14.36 12.62 -19.86
CA GLU A 115 14.44 12.97 -21.27
C GLU A 115 13.09 13.47 -21.83
N MET A 116 12.05 13.52 -21.01
CA MET A 116 10.72 14.01 -21.41
C MET A 116 10.76 15.54 -21.56
N SER A 117 10.07 16.07 -22.57
CA SER A 117 10.03 17.51 -22.79
C SER A 117 9.27 18.22 -21.67
N GLU A 118 9.54 19.52 -21.50
CA GLU A 118 8.80 20.35 -20.54
C GLU A 118 7.32 20.42 -20.91
N ASP A 119 7.00 20.64 -22.19
CA ASP A 119 5.63 20.68 -22.71
C ASP A 119 4.87 19.39 -22.43
N ASP A 120 5.48 18.22 -22.68
CA ASP A 120 4.86 16.94 -22.36
C ASP A 120 4.66 16.76 -20.85
N THR A 121 5.60 17.25 -20.04
CA THR A 121 5.52 17.12 -18.58
C THR A 121 4.37 17.96 -18.04
N LEU A 122 4.21 19.19 -18.55
CA LEU A 122 3.09 20.08 -18.23
C LEU A 122 1.76 19.49 -18.69
N LEU A 123 1.71 18.89 -19.88
CA LEU A 123 0.50 18.22 -20.37
C LEU A 123 0.09 17.05 -19.47
N VAL A 124 1.03 16.21 -19.05
CA VAL A 124 0.75 15.10 -18.13
C VAL A 124 0.32 15.62 -16.76
N GLU A 125 0.95 16.68 -16.27
CA GLU A 125 0.55 17.33 -15.02
C GLU A 125 -0.91 17.82 -15.08
N ASP A 126 -1.27 18.59 -16.11
CA ASP A 126 -2.62 19.11 -16.31
C ASP A 126 -3.64 17.97 -16.42
N THR A 127 -3.32 16.93 -17.19
CA THR A 127 -4.16 15.73 -17.33
C THR A 127 -4.40 15.03 -15.99
N LEU A 128 -3.39 14.94 -15.13
CA LEU A 128 -3.52 14.33 -13.80
C LEU A 128 -4.35 15.20 -12.85
N TYR A 129 -4.23 16.53 -12.93
CA TYR A 129 -5.06 17.44 -12.14
C TYR A 129 -6.53 17.33 -12.52
N VAL A 130 -6.85 17.47 -13.80
CA VAL A 130 -8.23 17.38 -14.32
C VAL A 130 -8.82 16.01 -13.99
N GLY A 131 -8.09 14.93 -14.25
CA GLY A 131 -8.56 13.57 -13.96
C GLY A 131 -8.80 13.30 -12.47
N LEU A 132 -8.02 13.93 -11.58
CA LEU A 132 -8.25 13.84 -10.14
C LEU A 132 -9.52 14.60 -9.73
N GLU A 133 -9.72 15.81 -10.22
CA GLU A 133 -10.93 16.61 -9.95
C GLU A 133 -12.19 15.89 -10.43
N ASP A 134 -12.21 15.45 -11.70
CA ASP A 134 -13.31 14.67 -12.28
C ASP A 134 -13.58 13.39 -11.48
N GLY A 135 -12.50 12.72 -11.04
CA GLY A 135 -12.57 11.51 -10.24
C GLY A 135 -13.23 11.75 -8.88
N VAL A 136 -12.85 12.82 -8.18
CA VAL A 136 -13.43 13.21 -6.88
C VAL A 136 -14.89 13.59 -7.03
N ASP A 137 -15.24 14.36 -8.05
CA ASP A 137 -16.64 14.75 -8.33
C ASP A 137 -17.51 13.52 -8.61
N SER A 138 -16.97 12.55 -9.35
CA SER A 138 -17.66 11.29 -9.64
C SER A 138 -17.93 10.44 -8.39
N LEU A 139 -17.13 10.58 -7.32
CA LEU A 139 -17.36 9.83 -6.08
C LEU A 139 -18.68 10.24 -5.39
N PHE A 140 -19.08 11.51 -5.49
CA PHE A 140 -20.35 11.98 -4.91
C PHE A 140 -21.57 11.38 -5.59
N HIS A 141 -21.41 10.92 -6.83
CA HIS A 141 -22.46 10.29 -7.63
C HIS A 141 -22.38 8.76 -7.62
N LEU A 142 -21.38 8.17 -6.95
CA LEU A 142 -21.22 6.73 -6.89
C LEU A 142 -22.33 6.09 -6.05
N SER A 143 -23.21 5.35 -6.72
CA SER A 143 -24.32 4.62 -6.10
C SER A 143 -24.25 3.11 -6.33
N GLU A 144 -23.53 2.68 -7.37
CA GLU A 144 -23.42 1.27 -7.74
C GLU A 144 -22.31 0.54 -6.96
N PRO A 145 -22.54 -0.72 -6.57
CA PRO A 145 -21.48 -1.57 -6.05
C PRO A 145 -20.46 -1.94 -7.13
N LYS A 146 -19.28 -2.40 -6.69
CA LYS A 146 -18.29 -3.05 -7.57
C LYS A 146 -18.25 -4.52 -7.19
N ASP A 147 -19.06 -5.34 -7.86
CA ASP A 147 -19.23 -6.77 -7.55
C ASP A 147 -17.91 -7.55 -7.62
N HIS A 148 -17.03 -7.22 -8.57
CA HIS A 148 -15.72 -7.87 -8.66
C HIS A 148 -14.81 -7.56 -7.47
N LEU A 149 -15.04 -6.47 -6.73
CA LEU A 149 -14.36 -6.16 -5.46
C LEU A 149 -15.16 -6.60 -4.23
N LEU A 150 -16.40 -7.05 -4.44
CA LEU A 150 -17.38 -7.34 -3.38
C LEU A 150 -17.60 -6.12 -2.47
N MET A 151 -17.60 -4.91 -3.04
CA MET A 151 -17.69 -3.64 -2.32
C MET A 151 -18.99 -2.91 -2.66
N MET A 152 -19.69 -2.43 -1.63
CA MET A 152 -20.81 -1.52 -1.81
C MET A 152 -20.27 -0.12 -2.15
N ALA A 153 -21.09 0.74 -2.76
CA ALA A 153 -20.71 2.12 -3.08
C ALA A 153 -20.07 2.85 -1.88
N ARG A 154 -20.66 2.69 -0.69
CA ARG A 154 -20.11 3.22 0.56
C ARG A 154 -18.68 2.73 0.86
N ASP A 155 -18.43 1.43 0.72
CA ASP A 155 -17.10 0.87 0.99
C ASP A 155 -16.04 1.48 0.05
N ILE A 156 -16.44 1.79 -1.18
CA ILE A 156 -15.56 2.37 -2.20
C ILE A 156 -15.25 3.83 -1.85
N VAL A 157 -16.26 4.60 -1.49
CA VAL A 157 -16.08 5.99 -1.02
C VAL A 157 -15.17 5.99 0.20
N ASP A 158 -15.45 5.19 1.22
CA ASP A 158 -14.67 5.09 2.45
C ASP A 158 -13.20 4.71 2.17
N TYR A 159 -12.96 3.82 1.20
CA TYR A 159 -11.60 3.46 0.77
C TYR A 159 -10.89 4.63 0.07
N ILE A 160 -11.53 5.27 -0.90
CA ILE A 160 -10.92 6.31 -1.74
C ILE A 160 -10.62 7.58 -0.92
N ILE A 161 -11.54 8.02 -0.04
CA ILE A 161 -11.31 9.20 0.81
C ILE A 161 -10.20 9.00 1.86
N GLY A 162 -9.80 7.74 2.12
CA GLY A 162 -8.68 7.42 3.01
C GLY A 162 -7.30 7.78 2.44
N TYR A 163 -7.23 8.04 1.13
CA TYR A 163 -5.99 8.37 0.43
C TYR A 163 -5.78 9.86 0.27
N ARG A 164 -4.51 10.26 0.22
CA ARG A 164 -4.06 11.58 -0.22
C ARG A 164 -3.29 11.46 -1.52
N TYR A 165 -3.44 12.48 -2.35
CA TYR A 165 -2.96 12.47 -3.73
C TYR A 165 -1.74 13.36 -3.99
N PHE A 166 -1.28 14.10 -2.98
CA PHE A 166 -0.15 15.02 -3.09
C PHE A 166 0.87 14.82 -1.96
N VAL A 167 2.15 14.88 -2.31
CA VAL A 167 3.26 14.79 -1.36
C VAL A 167 3.39 16.10 -0.59
N GLY A 168 3.02 16.07 0.69
CA GLY A 168 3.30 17.12 1.66
C GLY A 168 4.63 16.91 2.40
N LEU A 169 4.78 17.63 3.52
CA LEU A 169 5.96 17.50 4.40
C LEU A 169 6.02 16.11 5.06
N SER A 170 4.87 15.60 5.52
CA SER A 170 4.73 14.28 6.16
C SER A 170 5.09 13.14 5.22
N GLU A 171 4.58 13.18 3.99
CA GLU A 171 4.84 12.19 2.95
C GLU A 171 6.32 12.18 2.57
N ARG A 172 6.95 13.36 2.49
CA ARG A 172 8.39 13.47 2.20
C ARG A 172 9.25 12.88 3.32
N LYS A 173 8.89 13.16 4.58
CA LYS A 173 9.54 12.53 5.73
C LYS A 173 9.39 11.01 5.69
N SER A 174 8.18 10.51 5.40
CA SER A 174 7.96 9.07 5.30
C SER A 174 8.74 8.41 4.17
N ILE A 175 8.81 9.05 2.99
CA ILE A 175 9.58 8.52 1.85
C ILE A 175 11.06 8.38 2.23
N ASN A 176 11.62 9.37 2.92
CA ASN A 176 13.02 9.33 3.34
C ASN A 176 13.25 8.27 4.40
N LEU A 177 12.41 8.23 5.44
CA LEU A 177 12.50 7.23 6.51
C LEU A 177 12.37 5.80 5.96
N PHE A 178 11.42 5.58 5.05
CA PHE A 178 11.26 4.28 4.42
C PHE A 178 12.51 3.88 3.62
N LYS A 179 13.13 4.81 2.89
CA LYS A 179 14.39 4.53 2.18
C LYS A 179 15.55 4.19 3.11
N GLU A 180 15.64 4.86 4.26
CA GLU A 180 16.64 4.56 5.29
C GLU A 180 16.47 3.12 5.79
N TYR A 181 15.25 2.75 6.19
CA TYR A 181 14.98 1.38 6.63
C TYR A 181 15.15 0.33 5.54
N LEU A 182 14.85 0.66 4.28
CA LEU A 182 15.11 -0.25 3.16
C LEU A 182 16.60 -0.53 2.97
N ALA A 183 17.46 0.46 3.20
CA ALA A 183 18.91 0.31 3.09
C ALA A 183 19.51 -0.53 4.22
N GLU A 184 18.79 -0.68 5.34
CA GLU A 184 19.18 -1.51 6.48
C GLU A 184 18.77 -2.98 6.33
N LEU A 185 17.86 -3.30 5.40
CA LEU A 185 17.47 -4.69 5.16
C LEU A 185 18.66 -5.49 4.61
N PRO A 186 18.83 -6.75 5.03
CA PRO A 186 19.85 -7.64 4.45
C PRO A 186 19.64 -7.78 2.93
N SER A 187 20.77 -7.88 2.22
CA SER A 187 20.84 -7.93 0.75
C SER A 187 20.43 -9.27 0.16
#